data_AF-A0A1N6MAQ0-F1
#
_entry.id   AF-A0A1N6MAQ0-F1
#
_cell.length_a   1.000
_cell.length_b   1.000
_cell.length_c   1.000
_cell.angle_alpha   90.00
_cell.angle_beta   90.00
_cell.angle_gamma   90.00
#
_symmetry.space_group_name_H-M   'P 1'
#
loop_
_entity.id
_entity.type
_entity.pdbx_description
1 polymer ?
#
loop_
_entity_poly.entity_id
_entity_poly.type
_entity_poly.pdbx_seq_one_letter_code
_entity_poly.pdbx_strand_id
1 'polypeptide(L)'
;MWGNDVYEWLYDNLEDAYTAGEDYIKQKAQEAKDAVMGPVQWIWETLQGDFNADMSTGQIAANTALGLIPVVDQILDCRDLVANCKNIKEDKSNKGAWIALCLTLIGLFPTLGSAAKGILKIFFLFLRKAGGDVARVIRPAMKPVLSFLADPKVQKILGQKQAGEVLTKVADQLKELSSMVTKSKLLALFDEAADALKGVVNKVKAVAPANVCRMLDDFVETVVEIRGKADEMIGVVLEPVQKLLDDLEKHLKLQIDELNNSHLAPAGGVVVHQLDDSVVAIQPRIIKATNKEKGIFGEIISDTFMENRQFKNMLPEDRRVRKMTDKPRGRGIDGIYENTNPPPPFVVTETKYRTDTGKYIDDDGVAKDSVLSKTRGSSGFPAAKQMSDEWIEPRIRAELNPRKAEEVIDSEYERWLMIVDDSGHVINVTKLDDKANSVEEVIL
;
A
#
# COMPACT_ATOMS: atom_id res chain seq x y z
N MET A 1 -23.52 -0.06 -16.99
CA MET A 1 -22.18 -0.18 -17.59
C MET A 1 -21.60 1.18 -17.99
N TRP A 2 -21.97 2.27 -17.28
CA TRP A 2 -21.54 3.65 -17.54
C TRP A 2 -20.61 4.22 -16.45
N GLY A 3 -20.39 3.47 -15.35
CA GLY A 3 -19.64 3.95 -14.18
C GLY A 3 -18.13 4.04 -14.38
N ASN A 4 -17.52 3.12 -15.15
CA ASN A 4 -16.08 3.15 -15.41
C ASN A 4 -15.65 4.36 -16.26
N ASP A 5 -16.47 4.77 -17.22
CA ASP A 5 -16.16 5.90 -18.11
C ASP A 5 -16.11 7.23 -17.35
N VAL A 6 -16.97 7.40 -16.33
CA VAL A 6 -16.96 8.59 -15.45
C VAL A 6 -15.76 8.59 -14.52
N TYR A 7 -15.39 7.43 -13.97
CA TYR A 7 -14.20 7.25 -13.14
C TYR A 7 -12.92 7.59 -13.89
N GLU A 8 -12.73 6.99 -15.06
CA GLU A 8 -11.59 7.22 -15.92
C GLU A 8 -11.54 8.68 -16.35
N TRP A 9 -12.68 9.26 -16.75
CA TRP A 9 -12.74 10.67 -17.11
C TRP A 9 -12.40 11.62 -15.95
N LEU A 10 -12.98 11.44 -14.76
CA LEU A 10 -12.68 12.29 -13.59
C LEU A 10 -11.21 12.17 -13.19
N TYR A 11 -10.67 10.96 -13.23
CA TYR A 11 -9.26 10.73 -12.94
C TYR A 11 -8.37 11.36 -14.03
N ASP A 12 -8.73 11.27 -15.31
CA ASP A 12 -8.00 11.90 -16.42
C ASP A 12 -8.02 13.42 -16.41
N ASN A 13 -9.07 14.00 -15.82
CA ASN A 13 -9.23 15.44 -15.66
C ASN A 13 -9.02 15.89 -14.20
N LEU A 14 -8.28 15.12 -13.39
CA LEU A 14 -8.18 15.33 -11.93
C LEU A 14 -7.65 16.72 -11.57
N GLU A 15 -6.66 17.23 -12.30
CA GLU A 15 -6.04 18.54 -12.07
C GLU A 15 -7.07 19.67 -12.32
N ASP A 16 -7.74 19.65 -13.48
CA ASP A 16 -8.76 20.63 -13.83
C ASP A 16 -9.96 20.58 -12.88
N ALA A 17 -10.42 19.38 -12.52
CA ALA A 17 -11.52 19.16 -11.59
C ALA A 17 -11.17 19.59 -10.15
N TYR A 18 -9.91 19.43 -9.75
CA TYR A 18 -9.41 19.91 -8.47
C TYR A 18 -9.40 21.45 -8.41
N THR A 19 -8.88 22.12 -9.44
CA THR A 19 -8.72 23.58 -9.46
C THR A 19 -10.04 24.32 -9.66
N ALA A 20 -10.92 23.84 -10.53
CA ALA A 20 -12.14 24.55 -10.91
C ALA A 20 -13.38 24.15 -10.07
N GLY A 21 -13.25 23.18 -9.17
CA GLY A 21 -14.19 22.91 -8.09
C GLY A 21 -15.63 22.60 -8.55
N GLU A 22 -16.63 23.14 -7.84
CA GLU A 22 -18.05 22.93 -8.15
C GLU A 22 -18.45 23.45 -9.55
N ASP A 23 -17.80 24.50 -10.02
CA ASP A 23 -18.18 25.19 -11.26
C ASP A 23 -17.74 24.40 -12.50
N TYR A 24 -16.63 23.66 -12.43
CA TYR A 24 -16.20 22.75 -13.49
C TYR A 24 -17.19 21.61 -13.71
N ILE A 25 -17.63 20.99 -12.62
CA ILE A 25 -18.60 19.89 -12.65
C ILE A 25 -19.95 20.42 -13.12
N LYS A 26 -20.39 21.61 -12.66
CA LYS A 26 -21.62 22.25 -13.15
C LYS A 26 -21.54 22.63 -14.62
N GLN A 27 -20.41 23.17 -15.09
CA GLN A 27 -20.21 23.57 -16.49
C GLN A 27 -20.22 22.34 -17.41
N LYS A 28 -19.51 21.26 -17.04
CA LYS A 28 -19.50 20.01 -17.81
C LYS A 28 -20.81 19.25 -17.73
N ALA A 29 -21.50 19.28 -16.58
CA ALA A 29 -22.88 18.82 -16.42
C ALA A 29 -23.87 19.57 -17.33
N GLN A 30 -23.63 20.86 -17.58
CA GLN A 30 -24.46 21.68 -18.46
C GLN A 30 -24.16 21.42 -19.95
N GLU A 31 -22.89 21.20 -20.30
CA GLU A 31 -22.44 20.84 -21.66
C GLU A 31 -22.89 19.41 -22.05
N ALA A 32 -22.90 18.50 -21.08
CA ALA A 32 -23.39 17.15 -21.27
C ALA A 32 -24.80 17.04 -20.68
N LYS A 33 -25.81 17.40 -21.47
CA LYS A 33 -27.24 17.29 -21.11
C LYS A 33 -27.68 15.87 -20.66
N ASP A 34 -26.85 14.85 -20.86
CA ASP A 34 -27.03 13.47 -20.39
C ASP A 34 -26.08 13.05 -19.24
N ALA A 35 -25.05 13.83 -18.90
CA ALA A 35 -24.02 13.47 -17.91
C ALA A 35 -24.25 14.02 -16.49
N VAL A 36 -25.46 14.50 -16.16
CA VAL A 36 -25.88 14.66 -14.75
C VAL A 36 -26.43 13.35 -14.20
N MET A 37 -27.00 12.51 -15.07
CA MET A 37 -27.54 11.20 -14.69
C MET A 37 -26.43 10.16 -14.55
N GLY A 38 -25.36 10.22 -15.34
CA GLY A 38 -24.22 9.30 -15.28
C GLY A 38 -23.50 9.30 -13.93
N PRO A 39 -23.05 10.45 -13.40
CA PRO A 39 -22.42 10.56 -12.08
C PRO A 39 -23.38 10.24 -10.94
N VAL A 40 -24.65 10.67 -11.00
CA VAL A 40 -25.64 10.37 -9.95
C VAL A 40 -26.03 8.90 -9.89
N GLN A 41 -26.22 8.26 -11.06
CA GLN A 41 -26.47 6.83 -11.17
C GLN A 41 -25.21 6.01 -10.84
N TRP A 42 -24.03 6.53 -11.14
CA TRP A 42 -22.74 5.96 -10.71
C TRP A 42 -22.55 6.01 -9.18
N ILE A 43 -22.80 7.16 -8.55
CA ILE A 43 -22.81 7.32 -7.08
C ILE A 43 -23.75 6.28 -6.47
N TRP A 44 -24.89 6.05 -7.12
CA TRP A 44 -25.91 5.12 -6.71
C TRP A 44 -25.52 3.64 -6.85
N GLU A 45 -24.91 3.26 -7.98
CA GLU A 45 -24.36 1.91 -8.21
C GLU A 45 -23.15 1.63 -7.29
N THR A 46 -22.35 2.66 -6.97
CA THR A 46 -21.21 2.59 -6.04
C THR A 46 -21.65 2.51 -4.58
N LEU A 47 -22.67 3.28 -4.18
CA LEU A 47 -23.33 3.21 -2.86
C LEU A 47 -23.95 1.84 -2.56
N GLN A 48 -24.35 1.07 -3.59
CA GLN A 48 -24.91 -0.27 -3.44
C GLN A 48 -23.87 -1.39 -3.62
N GLY A 49 -22.91 -1.22 -4.54
CA GLY A 49 -22.05 -2.30 -5.02
C GLY A 49 -20.59 -2.26 -4.54
N ASP A 50 -20.07 -1.10 -4.11
CA ASP A 50 -18.62 -0.94 -3.87
C ASP A 50 -18.20 -1.18 -2.41
N PHE A 51 -19.02 -1.93 -1.66
CA PHE A 51 -18.63 -2.57 -0.40
C PHE A 51 -17.68 -3.75 -0.65
N ASN A 52 -16.78 -3.64 -1.63
CA ASN A 52 -15.77 -4.65 -1.86
C ASN A 52 -14.71 -4.52 -0.75
N ALA A 53 -14.79 -5.41 0.24
CA ALA A 53 -13.82 -5.50 1.32
C ALA A 53 -12.39 -5.80 0.81
N ASP A 54 -12.24 -6.24 -0.45
CA ASP A 54 -10.98 -6.71 -1.03
C ASP A 54 -10.47 -5.79 -2.16
N MET A 55 -10.56 -4.47 -1.97
CA MET A 55 -9.94 -3.51 -2.89
C MET A 55 -8.42 -3.65 -2.93
N SER A 56 -7.85 -3.68 -4.13
CA SER A 56 -6.40 -3.65 -4.33
C SER A 56 -5.79 -2.29 -3.95
N THR A 57 -4.48 -2.26 -3.68
CA THR A 57 -3.72 -1.04 -3.39
C THR A 57 -3.99 0.09 -4.39
N GLY A 58 -3.95 -0.21 -5.69
CA GLY A 58 -4.16 0.78 -6.75
C GLY A 58 -5.58 1.34 -6.77
N GLN A 59 -6.58 0.50 -6.48
CA GLN A 59 -7.98 0.96 -6.37
C GLN A 59 -8.20 1.84 -5.14
N ILE A 60 -7.56 1.51 -4.01
CA ILE A 60 -7.60 2.35 -2.81
C ILE A 60 -6.98 3.71 -3.11
N ALA A 61 -5.79 3.73 -3.72
CA ALA A 61 -5.09 4.97 -4.09
C ALA A 61 -5.88 5.81 -5.10
N ALA A 62 -6.47 5.19 -6.13
CA ALA A 62 -7.28 5.88 -7.13
C ALA A 62 -8.57 6.48 -6.54
N ASN A 63 -9.28 5.73 -5.68
CA ASN A 63 -10.45 6.25 -4.96
C ASN A 63 -10.07 7.42 -4.06
N THR A 64 -8.90 7.35 -3.40
CA THR A 64 -8.37 8.46 -2.61
C THR A 64 -8.03 9.68 -3.46
N ALA A 65 -7.46 9.49 -4.66
CA ALA A 65 -7.17 10.59 -5.58
C ALA A 65 -8.43 11.33 -6.02
N LEU A 66 -9.53 10.62 -6.29
CA LEU A 66 -10.80 11.24 -6.64
C LEU A 66 -11.41 12.05 -5.49
N GLY A 67 -11.18 11.62 -4.25
CA GLY A 67 -11.53 12.40 -3.05
C GLY A 67 -10.79 13.75 -2.93
N LEU A 68 -9.82 14.05 -3.79
CA LEU A 68 -9.25 15.39 -3.86
C LEU A 68 -10.23 16.40 -4.47
N ILE A 69 -11.17 15.96 -5.31
CA ILE A 69 -12.17 16.81 -5.96
C ILE A 69 -13.27 17.13 -4.94
N PRO A 70 -13.51 18.41 -4.56
CA PRO A 70 -14.40 18.74 -3.44
C PRO A 70 -15.82 18.16 -3.51
N VAL A 71 -16.44 18.16 -4.70
CA VAL A 71 -17.79 17.61 -4.88
C VAL A 71 -17.79 16.10 -4.72
N VAL A 72 -16.76 15.42 -5.24
CA VAL A 72 -16.62 13.97 -5.12
C VAL A 72 -16.33 13.60 -3.66
N ASP A 73 -15.51 14.38 -2.96
CA ASP A 73 -15.22 14.21 -1.53
C ASP A 73 -16.51 14.20 -0.69
N GLN A 74 -17.39 15.19 -0.89
CA GLN A 74 -18.68 15.27 -0.20
C GLN A 74 -19.56 14.03 -0.43
N ILE A 75 -19.53 13.47 -1.63
CA ILE A 75 -20.32 12.28 -1.95
C ILE A 75 -19.70 11.03 -1.31
N LEU A 76 -18.37 10.89 -1.36
CA LEU A 76 -17.65 9.79 -0.71
C LEU A 76 -17.88 9.82 0.82
N ASP A 77 -17.93 11.01 1.40
CA ASP A 77 -18.25 11.23 2.81
C ASP A 77 -19.68 10.81 3.15
N CYS A 78 -20.66 11.16 2.31
CA CYS A 78 -22.06 10.72 2.46
C CYS A 78 -22.17 9.19 2.38
N ARG A 79 -21.43 8.56 1.45
CA ARG A 79 -21.36 7.11 1.30
C ARG A 79 -20.83 6.44 2.56
N ASP A 80 -19.69 6.91 3.05
CA ASP A 80 -19.05 6.36 4.24
C ASP A 80 -19.94 6.56 5.49
N LEU A 81 -20.65 7.69 5.61
CA LEU A 81 -21.61 7.92 6.69
C LEU A 81 -22.74 6.88 6.66
N VAL A 82 -23.42 6.72 5.52
CA VAL A 82 -24.53 5.76 5.37
C VAL A 82 -24.07 4.33 5.65
N ALA A 83 -22.88 3.96 5.16
CA ALA A 83 -22.26 2.66 5.41
C ALA A 83 -22.09 2.37 6.90
N ASN A 84 -21.49 3.31 7.65
CA ASN A 84 -21.29 3.13 9.08
C ASN A 84 -22.62 3.11 9.84
N CYS A 85 -23.58 3.97 9.49
CA CYS A 85 -24.90 3.96 10.12
C CYS A 85 -25.66 2.64 9.87
N LYS A 86 -25.56 2.06 8.66
CA LYS A 86 -26.13 0.73 8.36
C LYS A 86 -25.49 -0.37 9.20
N ASN A 87 -24.16 -0.39 9.29
CA ASN A 87 -23.43 -1.34 10.13
C ASN A 87 -23.83 -1.21 11.62
N ILE A 88 -23.97 0.01 12.13
CA ILE A 88 -24.44 0.25 13.51
C ILE A 88 -25.92 -0.18 13.68
N LYS A 89 -26.74 -0.06 12.64
CA LYS A 89 -28.16 -0.47 12.71
C LYS A 89 -28.32 -1.96 12.95
N GLU A 90 -27.38 -2.79 12.47
CA GLU A 90 -27.34 -4.24 12.72
C GLU A 90 -27.11 -4.56 14.21
N ASP A 91 -26.15 -3.89 14.85
CA ASP A 91 -25.93 -3.96 16.29
C ASP A 91 -25.55 -2.59 16.86
N LYS A 92 -26.54 -1.91 17.45
CA LYS A 92 -26.39 -0.56 18.00
C LYS A 92 -25.49 -0.52 19.24
N SER A 93 -25.16 -1.66 19.85
CA SER A 93 -24.27 -1.76 21.01
C SER A 93 -22.80 -1.99 20.63
N ASN A 94 -22.52 -2.30 19.36
CA ASN A 94 -21.18 -2.59 18.88
C ASN A 94 -20.27 -1.36 18.91
N LYS A 95 -19.43 -1.27 19.95
CA LYS A 95 -18.47 -0.17 20.15
C LYS A 95 -17.51 0.00 18.96
N GLY A 96 -17.09 -1.07 18.30
CA GLY A 96 -16.22 -1.01 17.13
C GLY A 96 -16.87 -0.29 15.94
N ALA A 97 -18.15 -0.53 15.71
CA ALA A 97 -18.92 0.16 14.67
C ALA A 97 -19.07 1.67 14.97
N TRP A 98 -19.22 2.04 16.24
CA TRP A 98 -19.22 3.45 16.66
C TRP A 98 -17.85 4.11 16.55
N ILE A 99 -16.75 3.39 16.84
CA ILE A 99 -15.38 3.87 16.58
C ILE A 99 -15.18 4.12 15.08
N ALA A 100 -15.63 3.20 14.22
CA ALA A 100 -15.55 3.34 12.76
C ALA A 100 -16.32 4.57 12.24
N LEU A 101 -17.50 4.84 12.81
CA LEU A 101 -18.25 6.07 12.55
C LEU A 101 -17.46 7.30 12.99
N CYS A 102 -16.91 7.33 14.21
CA CYS A 102 -16.10 8.46 14.67
C CYS A 102 -14.90 8.74 13.74
N LEU A 103 -14.18 7.71 13.27
CA LEU A 103 -13.10 7.86 12.30
C LEU A 103 -13.59 8.45 10.96
N THR A 104 -14.81 8.08 10.54
CA THR A 104 -15.44 8.66 9.35
C THR A 104 -15.71 10.16 9.55
N LEU A 105 -16.30 10.53 10.69
CA LEU A 105 -16.56 11.93 11.03
C LEU A 105 -15.29 12.75 11.17
N ILE A 106 -14.20 12.16 11.69
CA ILE A 106 -12.89 12.82 11.79
C ILE A 106 -12.35 13.19 10.41
N GLY A 107 -12.59 12.36 9.39
CA GLY A 107 -12.23 12.66 7.99
C GLY A 107 -12.92 13.92 7.43
N LEU A 108 -14.00 14.37 8.05
CA LEU A 108 -14.79 15.53 7.61
C LEU A 108 -14.26 16.86 8.15
N PHE A 109 -13.32 16.85 9.11
CA PHE A 109 -12.79 18.09 9.71
C PHE A 109 -12.31 19.07 8.62
N PRO A 110 -12.88 20.28 8.54
CA PRO A 110 -12.52 21.24 7.48
C PRO A 110 -11.07 21.73 7.54
N THR A 111 -10.41 21.61 8.70
CA THR A 111 -9.01 21.99 8.91
C THR A 111 -8.03 21.07 8.19
N LEU A 112 -8.48 19.88 7.77
CA LEU A 112 -7.68 18.94 7.01
C LEU A 112 -7.71 19.32 5.52
N GLY A 113 -6.54 19.58 4.95
CA GLY A 113 -6.42 19.71 3.50
C GLY A 113 -6.76 18.39 2.79
N SER A 114 -7.24 18.44 1.55
CA SER A 114 -7.73 17.25 0.82
C SER A 114 -6.70 16.11 0.73
N ALA A 115 -5.42 16.45 0.59
CA ALA A 115 -4.33 15.47 0.59
C ALA A 115 -4.20 14.71 1.92
N ALA A 116 -4.28 15.43 3.03
CA ALA A 116 -4.22 14.84 4.37
C ALA A 116 -5.48 14.00 4.64
N LYS A 117 -6.66 14.50 4.26
CA LYS A 117 -7.90 13.72 4.31
C LYS A 117 -7.76 12.42 3.54
N GLY A 118 -7.20 12.47 2.33
CA GLY A 118 -6.98 11.28 1.51
C GLY A 118 -6.11 10.24 2.21
N ILE A 119 -4.97 10.65 2.77
CA ILE A 119 -4.07 9.76 3.52
C ILE A 119 -4.75 9.18 4.76
N LEU A 120 -5.46 10.02 5.53
CA LEU A 120 -6.18 9.59 6.73
C LEU A 120 -7.31 8.62 6.40
N LYS A 121 -8.05 8.84 5.31
CA LYS A 121 -9.08 7.91 4.83
C LYS A 121 -8.51 6.52 4.55
N ILE A 122 -7.29 6.43 3.99
CA ILE A 122 -6.59 5.14 3.82
C ILE A 122 -6.29 4.50 5.17
N PHE A 123 -5.65 5.21 6.12
CA PHE A 123 -5.37 4.63 7.44
C PHE A 123 -6.65 4.20 8.17
N PHE A 124 -7.70 5.02 8.13
CA PHE A 124 -8.98 4.72 8.76
C PHE A 124 -9.66 3.51 8.14
N LEU A 125 -9.57 3.32 6.82
CA LEU A 125 -10.06 2.11 6.15
C LEU A 125 -9.43 0.85 6.74
N PHE A 126 -8.10 0.84 6.92
CA PHE A 126 -7.40 -0.31 7.49
C PHE A 126 -7.70 -0.48 8.98
N LEU A 127 -7.79 0.61 9.75
CA LEU A 127 -8.16 0.58 11.17
C LEU A 127 -9.55 -0.03 11.39
N ARG A 128 -10.52 0.31 10.55
CA ARG A 128 -11.88 -0.28 10.59
C ARG A 128 -11.83 -1.80 10.37
N LYS A 129 -11.00 -2.27 9.42
CA LYS A 129 -10.82 -3.71 9.14
C LYS A 129 -10.09 -4.47 10.25
N ALA A 130 -9.14 -3.81 10.92
CA ALA A 130 -8.33 -4.42 11.97
C ALA A 130 -8.91 -4.27 13.39
N GLY A 131 -10.13 -3.74 13.54
CA GLY A 131 -10.75 -3.53 14.86
C GLY A 131 -10.04 -2.46 15.71
N GLY A 132 -9.31 -1.53 15.09
CA GLY A 132 -8.62 -0.43 15.76
C GLY A 132 -7.17 -0.69 16.17
N ASP A 133 -6.57 -1.83 15.80
CA ASP A 133 -5.16 -2.12 16.08
C ASP A 133 -4.22 -1.34 15.13
N VAL A 134 -3.68 -0.22 15.63
CA VAL A 134 -2.78 0.68 14.88
C VAL A 134 -1.49 -0.03 14.44
N ALA A 135 -0.88 -0.83 15.32
CA ALA A 135 0.41 -1.47 15.03
C ALA A 135 0.30 -2.47 13.87
N ARG A 136 -0.84 -3.18 13.80
CA ARG A 136 -1.13 -4.12 12.71
C ARG A 136 -1.37 -3.43 11.36
N VAL A 137 -1.86 -2.19 11.36
CA VAL A 137 -2.30 -1.51 10.13
C VAL A 137 -1.32 -0.49 9.59
N ILE A 138 -0.41 0.05 10.40
CA ILE A 138 0.45 1.15 9.97
C ILE A 138 1.25 0.76 8.73
N ARG A 139 1.95 -0.39 8.77
CA ARG A 139 2.77 -0.87 7.64
C ARG A 139 1.94 -1.26 6.41
N PRO A 140 0.86 -2.09 6.52
CA PRO A 140 0.02 -2.40 5.36
C PRO A 140 -0.61 -1.18 4.69
N ALA A 141 -0.98 -0.14 5.47
CA ALA A 141 -1.55 1.09 4.94
C ALA A 141 -0.52 1.99 4.25
N MET A 142 0.78 1.88 4.57
CA MET A 142 1.83 2.65 3.89
C MET A 142 1.88 2.38 2.38
N LYS A 143 1.66 1.13 1.93
CA LYS A 143 1.68 0.78 0.50
C LYS A 143 0.67 1.60 -0.33
N PRO A 144 -0.64 1.63 0.01
CA PRO A 144 -1.60 2.48 -0.70
C PRO A 144 -1.36 3.98 -0.48
N VAL A 145 -0.86 4.39 0.68
CA VAL A 145 -0.50 5.81 0.94
C VAL A 145 0.62 6.27 0.01
N LEU A 146 1.71 5.51 -0.09
CA LEU A 146 2.83 5.82 -0.97
C LEU A 146 2.41 5.72 -2.45
N SER A 147 1.55 4.75 -2.81
CA SER A 147 0.98 4.68 -4.16
C SER A 147 0.15 5.91 -4.52
N PHE A 148 -0.65 6.43 -3.58
CA PHE A 148 -1.41 7.66 -3.76
C PHE A 148 -0.47 8.87 -3.88
N LEU A 149 0.54 8.95 -3.02
CA LEU A 149 1.51 10.05 -3.04
C LEU A 149 2.41 10.02 -4.28
N ALA A 150 2.72 8.86 -4.85
CA ALA A 150 3.54 8.72 -6.06
C ALA A 150 2.76 8.94 -7.36
N ASP A 151 1.43 9.03 -7.30
CA ASP A 151 0.59 9.26 -8.47
C ASP A 151 0.99 10.59 -9.14
N PRO A 152 1.32 10.61 -10.45
CA PRO A 152 1.80 11.82 -11.12
C PRO A 152 0.80 12.99 -11.07
N LYS A 153 -0.50 12.71 -11.11
CA LYS A 153 -1.56 13.74 -11.05
C LYS A 153 -1.67 14.28 -9.63
N VAL A 154 -1.57 13.42 -8.63
CA VAL A 154 -1.51 13.82 -7.21
C VAL A 154 -0.24 14.65 -6.95
N GLN A 155 0.92 14.23 -7.43
CA GLN A 155 2.18 14.97 -7.27
C GLN A 155 2.09 16.39 -7.83
N LYS A 156 1.43 16.60 -8.98
CA LYS A 156 1.17 17.95 -9.49
C LYS A 156 0.31 18.78 -8.54
N ILE A 157 -0.79 18.22 -8.03
CA ILE A 157 -1.67 18.89 -7.06
C ILE A 157 -0.91 19.25 -5.77
N LEU A 158 -0.03 18.37 -5.30
CA LEU A 158 0.74 18.58 -4.06
C LEU A 158 1.94 19.53 -4.24
N GLY A 159 2.29 19.87 -5.48
CA GLY A 159 3.44 20.72 -5.81
C GLY A 159 4.77 19.97 -5.79
N GLN A 160 4.78 18.72 -6.24
CA GLN A 160 5.97 17.85 -6.35
C GLN A 160 6.69 17.64 -5.01
N LYS A 161 5.91 17.49 -3.93
CA LYS A 161 6.45 17.31 -2.58
C LYS A 161 6.85 15.86 -2.34
N GLN A 162 7.94 15.70 -1.59
CA GLN A 162 8.39 14.40 -1.13
C GLN A 162 7.36 13.78 -0.18
N ALA A 163 7.20 12.45 -0.25
CA ALA A 163 6.23 11.72 0.57
C ALA A 163 6.45 11.97 2.07
N GLY A 164 7.71 11.97 2.53
CA GLY A 164 8.06 12.27 3.92
C GLY A 164 7.54 13.62 4.39
N GLU A 165 7.72 14.69 3.61
CA GLU A 165 7.23 16.04 3.94
C GLU A 165 5.70 16.08 4.08
N VAL A 166 4.98 15.43 3.16
CA VAL A 166 3.51 15.38 3.20
C VAL A 166 3.04 14.59 4.43
N LEU A 167 3.68 13.45 4.70
CA LEU A 167 3.34 12.60 5.83
C LEU A 167 3.65 13.25 7.18
N THR A 168 4.74 14.01 7.30
CA THR A 168 5.03 14.82 8.50
C THR A 168 3.89 15.79 8.80
N LYS A 169 3.38 16.50 7.77
CA LYS A 169 2.23 17.41 7.94
C LYS A 169 0.98 16.66 8.39
N VAL A 170 0.73 15.47 7.85
CA VAL A 170 -0.39 14.62 8.29
C VAL A 170 -0.23 14.19 9.74
N ALA A 171 0.98 13.81 10.17
CA ALA A 171 1.24 13.46 11.55
C ALA A 171 1.01 14.64 12.50
N ASP A 172 1.46 15.85 12.13
CA ASP A 172 1.20 17.04 12.93
C ASP A 172 -0.30 17.38 13.00
N GLN A 173 -1.03 17.21 11.89
CA GLN A 173 -2.48 17.38 11.88
C GLN A 173 -3.21 16.31 12.71
N LEU A 174 -2.74 15.07 12.76
CA LEU A 174 -3.29 14.04 13.64
C LEU A 174 -3.17 14.43 15.11
N LYS A 175 -2.03 14.99 15.50
CA LYS A 175 -1.81 15.51 16.86
C LYS A 175 -2.82 16.61 17.21
N GLU A 176 -2.99 17.57 16.31
CA GLU A 176 -3.96 18.66 16.48
C GLU A 176 -5.39 18.12 16.56
N LEU A 177 -5.77 17.21 15.65
CA LEU A 177 -7.09 16.57 15.65
C LEU A 177 -7.38 15.86 16.97
N SER A 178 -6.44 15.06 17.48
CA SER A 178 -6.62 14.33 18.74
C SER A 178 -7.02 15.27 19.88
N SER A 179 -6.42 16.46 19.95
CA SER A 179 -6.75 17.49 20.94
C SER A 179 -8.11 18.16 20.72
N MET A 180 -8.59 18.25 19.47
CA MET A 180 -9.85 18.89 19.10
C MET A 180 -11.05 17.94 19.13
N VAL A 181 -10.80 16.63 19.06
CA VAL A 181 -11.83 15.60 19.03
C VAL A 181 -12.54 15.56 20.38
N THR A 182 -13.76 16.08 20.38
CA THR A 182 -14.68 16.10 21.53
C THR A 182 -16.02 15.53 21.10
N LYS A 183 -16.81 15.05 22.05
CA LYS A 183 -18.17 14.56 21.78
C LYS A 183 -19.02 15.61 21.04
N SER A 184 -19.00 16.87 21.48
CA SER A 184 -19.76 17.95 20.84
C SER A 184 -19.31 18.20 19.39
N LYS A 185 -18.00 18.17 19.13
CA LYS A 185 -17.47 18.38 17.78
C LYS A 185 -17.81 17.22 16.84
N LEU A 186 -17.73 15.98 17.32
CA LEU A 186 -18.13 14.81 16.53
C LEU A 186 -19.64 14.81 16.22
N LEU A 187 -20.48 15.21 17.19
CA LEU A 187 -21.92 15.33 16.97
C LEU A 187 -22.24 16.43 15.94
N ALA A 188 -21.56 17.57 16.01
CA ALA A 188 -21.72 18.64 15.03
C ALA A 188 -21.31 18.19 13.61
N LEU A 189 -20.19 17.47 13.48
CA LEU A 189 -19.76 16.90 12.20
C LEU A 189 -20.74 15.84 11.67
N PHE A 190 -21.36 15.06 12.55
CA PHE A 190 -22.44 14.15 12.16
C PHE A 190 -23.60 14.97 11.59
N ASP A 191 -24.07 16.01 12.29
CA ASP A 191 -25.16 16.86 11.83
C ASP A 191 -24.86 17.48 10.46
N GLU A 192 -23.66 18.04 10.28
CA GLU A 192 -23.18 18.57 9.00
C GLU A 192 -23.21 17.51 7.88
N ALA A 193 -22.73 16.30 8.17
CA ALA A 193 -22.72 15.19 7.21
C ALA A 193 -24.12 14.68 6.86
N ALA A 194 -25.03 14.64 7.85
CA ALA A 194 -26.42 14.27 7.65
C ALA A 194 -27.15 15.31 6.79
N ASP A 195 -26.86 16.59 6.98
CA ASP A 195 -27.44 17.66 6.16
C ASP A 195 -26.85 17.68 4.74
N ALA A 196 -25.56 17.40 4.58
CA ALA A 196 -24.94 17.19 3.28
C ALA A 196 -25.61 16.03 2.53
N LEU A 197 -25.83 14.89 3.20
CA LEU A 197 -26.55 13.74 2.64
C LEU A 197 -27.96 14.13 2.18
N LYS A 198 -28.74 14.83 3.01
CA LYS A 198 -30.08 15.32 2.62
C LYS A 198 -29.99 16.23 1.39
N GLY A 199 -29.01 17.12 1.33
CA GLY A 199 -28.77 18.01 0.19
C GLY A 199 -28.50 17.24 -1.10
N VAL A 200 -27.62 16.23 -1.04
CA VAL A 200 -27.33 15.33 -2.18
C VAL A 200 -28.59 14.57 -2.58
N VAL A 201 -29.27 13.92 -1.63
CA VAL A 201 -30.50 13.15 -1.87
C VAL A 201 -31.58 14.00 -2.55
N ASN A 202 -31.81 15.23 -2.09
CA ASN A 202 -32.83 16.11 -2.65
C ASN A 202 -32.56 16.47 -4.12
N LYS A 203 -31.28 16.72 -4.47
CA LYS A 203 -30.88 16.98 -5.86
C LYS A 203 -31.11 15.74 -6.73
N VAL A 204 -30.79 14.55 -6.22
CA VAL A 204 -30.95 13.28 -6.95
C VAL A 204 -32.41 12.92 -7.17
N LYS A 205 -33.26 13.09 -6.15
CA LYS A 205 -34.70 12.77 -6.25
C LYS A 205 -35.43 13.55 -7.34
N ALA A 206 -34.94 14.72 -7.72
CA ALA A 206 -35.52 15.51 -8.80
C ALA A 206 -35.50 14.81 -10.17
N VAL A 207 -34.60 13.82 -10.34
CA VAL A 207 -34.35 13.16 -11.63
C VAL A 207 -34.39 11.63 -11.55
N ALA A 208 -34.50 11.06 -10.35
CA ALA A 208 -34.37 9.63 -10.12
C ALA A 208 -35.70 8.84 -10.20
N PRO A 209 -35.66 7.54 -10.58
CA PRO A 209 -36.83 6.66 -10.54
C PRO A 209 -37.36 6.38 -9.12
N ALA A 210 -38.63 5.99 -8.98
CA ALA A 210 -39.30 5.83 -7.69
C ALA A 210 -38.67 4.78 -6.73
N ASN A 211 -38.04 3.72 -7.27
CA ASN A 211 -37.30 2.74 -6.45
C ASN A 211 -36.01 3.34 -5.87
N VAL A 212 -35.36 4.23 -6.61
CA VAL A 212 -34.16 4.95 -6.17
C VAL A 212 -34.52 5.94 -5.07
N CYS A 213 -35.58 6.73 -5.28
CA CYS A 213 -36.07 7.68 -4.28
C CYS A 213 -36.37 7.00 -2.93
N ARG A 214 -37.02 5.83 -2.94
CA ARG A 214 -37.33 5.05 -1.73
C ARG A 214 -36.09 4.59 -0.97
N MET A 215 -35.06 4.14 -1.69
CA MET A 215 -33.82 3.73 -1.03
C MET A 215 -33.02 4.93 -0.51
N LEU A 216 -33.04 6.07 -1.22
CA LEU A 216 -32.44 7.31 -0.71
C LEU A 216 -33.14 7.79 0.58
N ASP A 217 -34.46 7.63 0.66
CA ASP A 217 -35.22 7.85 1.88
C ASP A 217 -34.76 6.94 3.03
N ASP A 218 -34.60 5.63 2.76
CA ASP A 218 -34.07 4.67 3.75
C ASP A 218 -32.66 5.04 4.25
N PHE A 219 -31.81 5.59 3.39
CA PHE A 219 -30.47 6.06 3.80
C PHE A 219 -30.57 7.24 4.76
N VAL A 220 -31.39 8.24 4.43
CA VAL A 220 -31.61 9.41 5.29
C VAL A 220 -32.24 8.98 6.62
N GLU A 221 -33.25 8.10 6.58
CA GLU A 221 -33.91 7.57 7.77
C GLU A 221 -32.93 6.83 8.67
N THR A 222 -32.10 5.94 8.10
CA THR A 222 -31.07 5.21 8.84
C THR A 222 -30.06 6.14 9.50
N VAL A 223 -29.60 7.18 8.80
CA VAL A 223 -28.66 8.17 9.35
C VAL A 223 -29.29 8.96 10.49
N VAL A 224 -30.54 9.41 10.34
CA VAL A 224 -31.29 10.12 11.40
C VAL A 224 -31.53 9.24 12.62
N GLU A 225 -31.88 7.96 12.40
CA GLU A 225 -32.08 6.98 13.47
C GLU A 225 -30.81 6.77 14.30
N ILE A 226 -29.67 6.57 13.65
CA ILE A 226 -28.38 6.38 14.33
C ILE A 226 -27.93 7.66 15.02
N ARG A 227 -28.18 8.84 14.42
CA ARG A 227 -27.87 10.13 15.04
C ARG A 227 -28.56 10.32 16.39
N GLY A 228 -29.77 9.78 16.55
CA GLY A 228 -30.53 9.80 17.81
C GLY A 228 -29.84 9.05 18.97
N LYS A 229 -28.97 8.08 18.67
CA LYS A 229 -28.17 7.34 19.67
C LYS A 229 -26.73 7.82 19.80
N ALA A 230 -26.28 8.66 18.87
CA ALA A 230 -24.88 9.07 18.78
C ALA A 230 -24.40 9.80 20.04
N ASP A 231 -25.27 10.56 20.72
CA ASP A 231 -24.89 11.29 21.93
C ASP A 231 -24.36 10.36 23.03
N GLU A 232 -25.09 9.29 23.33
CA GLU A 232 -24.69 8.29 24.32
C GLU A 232 -23.44 7.53 23.85
N MET A 233 -23.50 6.95 22.65
CA MET A 233 -22.48 6.00 22.20
C MET A 233 -21.15 6.67 21.85
N ILE A 234 -21.15 7.88 21.30
CA ILE A 234 -19.91 8.65 21.08
C ILE A 234 -19.25 8.95 22.43
N GLY A 235 -20.03 9.25 23.48
CA GLY A 235 -19.49 9.43 24.83
C GLY A 235 -18.73 8.20 25.33
N VAL A 236 -19.23 7.00 25.02
CA VAL A 236 -18.60 5.72 25.40
C VAL A 236 -17.32 5.43 24.64
N VAL A 237 -17.22 5.83 23.36
CA VAL A 237 -16.08 5.49 22.50
C VAL A 237 -15.09 6.64 22.29
N LEU A 238 -15.33 7.82 22.86
CA LEU A 238 -14.50 9.01 22.65
C LEU A 238 -13.04 8.80 23.04
N GLU A 239 -12.78 8.31 24.26
CA GLU A 239 -11.41 8.06 24.74
C GLU A 239 -10.68 6.99 23.90
N PRO A 240 -11.29 5.83 23.56
CA PRO A 240 -10.71 4.89 22.59
C PRO A 240 -10.35 5.53 21.24
N VAL A 241 -11.19 6.43 20.72
CA VAL A 241 -10.92 7.13 19.45
C VAL A 241 -9.73 8.08 19.59
N GLN A 242 -9.66 8.87 20.66
CA GLN A 242 -8.54 9.78 20.92
C GLN A 242 -7.23 9.00 21.03
N LYS A 243 -7.22 7.90 21.79
CA LYS A 243 -6.05 7.03 21.91
C LYS A 243 -5.62 6.45 20.56
N LEU A 244 -6.57 6.02 19.73
CA LEU A 244 -6.28 5.49 18.40
C LEU A 244 -5.61 6.55 17.51
N LEU A 245 -6.06 7.82 17.57
CA LEU A 245 -5.42 8.92 16.84
C LEU A 245 -4.01 9.20 17.35
N ASP A 246 -3.81 9.24 18.67
CA ASP A 246 -2.48 9.43 19.29
C ASP A 246 -1.51 8.31 18.90
N ASP A 247 -1.99 7.06 18.92
CA ASP A 247 -1.17 5.91 18.57
C ASP A 247 -0.88 5.91 17.06
N LEU A 248 -1.82 6.30 16.21
CA LEU A 248 -1.61 6.46 14.77
C LEU A 248 -0.56 7.54 14.48
N GLU A 249 -0.62 8.69 15.16
CA GLU A 249 0.39 9.75 15.05
C GLU A 249 1.79 9.19 15.36
N LYS A 250 1.96 8.53 16.52
CA LYS A 250 3.25 8.00 16.96
C LYS A 250 3.82 6.99 15.98
N HIS A 251 3.00 6.02 15.55
CA HIS A 251 3.46 4.98 14.61
C HIS A 251 3.75 5.56 13.24
N LEU A 252 2.97 6.55 12.78
CA LEU A 252 3.23 7.25 11.53
C LEU A 252 4.55 8.02 11.59
N LYS A 253 4.87 8.69 12.71
CA LYS A 253 6.17 9.35 12.91
C LYS A 253 7.34 8.38 12.81
N LEU A 254 7.23 7.19 13.40
CA LEU A 254 8.25 6.15 13.25
C LEU A 254 8.43 5.72 11.79
N GLN A 255 7.34 5.52 11.04
CA GLN A 255 7.42 5.19 9.62
C GLN A 255 8.00 6.33 8.77
N ILE A 256 7.72 7.59 9.13
CA ILE A 256 8.31 8.76 8.48
C ILE A 256 9.81 8.85 8.76
N ASP A 257 10.23 8.59 9.99
CA ASP A 257 11.65 8.57 10.34
C ASP A 257 12.38 7.47 9.56
N GLU A 258 11.81 6.27 9.45
CA GLU A 258 12.33 5.20 8.58
C GLU A 258 12.40 5.63 7.09
N LEU A 259 11.38 6.34 6.59
CA LEU A 259 11.29 6.85 5.21
C LEU A 259 12.24 8.03 4.92
N ASN A 260 12.53 8.88 5.91
CA ASN A 260 13.40 10.06 5.75
C ASN A 260 14.87 9.71 6.01
N ASN A 261 15.14 8.82 6.97
CA ASN A 261 16.50 8.36 7.27
C ASN A 261 17.06 7.45 6.18
N SER A 262 16.22 6.97 5.26
CA SER A 262 16.68 6.35 4.02
C SER A 262 17.24 7.36 2.99
N HIS A 263 17.18 8.68 3.26
CA HIS A 263 17.71 9.75 2.37
C HIS A 263 18.69 10.75 3.02
N LEU A 264 19.01 10.67 4.30
CA LEU A 264 20.02 11.51 4.96
C LEU A 264 20.98 10.64 5.78
N ALA A 265 22.17 10.37 5.26
CA ALA A 265 23.27 9.81 6.06
C ALA A 265 24.12 10.96 6.62
N PRO A 266 24.18 11.17 7.96
CA PRO A 266 25.32 11.84 8.57
C PRO A 266 26.53 10.91 8.54
N ALA A 267 27.72 11.50 8.43
CA ALA A 267 28.99 10.80 8.41
C ALA A 267 29.09 9.75 9.53
N GLY A 268 29.08 8.47 9.15
CA GLY A 268 29.22 7.31 10.05
C GLY A 268 28.01 6.40 10.21
N GLY A 269 26.86 6.72 9.59
CA GLY A 269 25.67 5.86 9.57
C GLY A 269 25.41 5.23 8.19
N VAL A 270 24.84 4.02 8.21
CA VAL A 270 24.38 3.17 7.10
C VAL A 270 24.12 3.92 5.79
N VAL A 271 24.88 3.59 4.74
CA VAL A 271 24.70 4.12 3.39
C VAL A 271 23.67 3.25 2.67
N VAL A 272 22.45 3.75 2.52
CA VAL A 272 21.47 3.20 1.58
C VAL A 272 21.82 3.76 0.20
N HIS A 273 22.34 2.93 -0.70
CA HIS A 273 22.42 3.30 -2.11
C HIS A 273 21.00 3.36 -2.68
N GLN A 274 20.58 4.54 -3.13
CA GLN A 274 19.32 4.71 -3.87
C GLN A 274 19.33 3.80 -5.12
N LEU A 275 18.29 2.98 -5.26
CA LEU A 275 18.01 2.27 -6.50
C LEU A 275 17.78 3.28 -7.64
N ASP A 276 18.29 2.95 -8.82
CA ASP A 276 18.14 3.72 -10.06
C ASP A 276 16.66 4.08 -10.32
N ASP A 277 16.39 5.28 -10.83
CA ASP A 277 15.03 5.79 -11.10
C ASP A 277 14.21 4.87 -12.03
N SER A 278 14.88 4.04 -12.84
CA SER A 278 14.24 3.01 -13.66
C SER A 278 13.75 1.78 -12.90
N VAL A 279 14.19 1.59 -11.66
CA VAL A 279 13.75 0.52 -10.72
C VAL A 279 12.57 1.01 -9.89
N VAL A 280 12.58 2.28 -9.47
CA VAL A 280 11.47 2.93 -8.72
C VAL A 280 10.19 2.99 -9.55
N ALA A 281 10.31 3.07 -10.88
CA ALA A 281 9.18 3.08 -11.81
C ALA A 281 8.46 1.72 -11.96
N ILE A 282 8.96 0.64 -11.36
CA ILE A 282 8.41 -0.70 -11.58
C ILE A 282 7.52 -1.11 -10.42
N GLN A 283 6.25 -0.79 -10.58
CA GLN A 283 5.18 -1.48 -9.86
C GLN A 283 4.88 -2.80 -10.59
N PRO A 284 4.99 -3.98 -9.95
CA PRO A 284 4.69 -5.27 -10.59
C PRO A 284 3.23 -5.45 -11.04
N ARG A 285 2.38 -4.45 -10.82
CA ARG A 285 1.01 -4.35 -11.36
C ARG A 285 0.81 -3.27 -12.43
N ILE A 286 1.75 -2.35 -12.69
CA ILE A 286 1.56 -1.31 -13.74
C ILE A 286 2.15 -1.74 -15.08
N ILE A 287 3.19 -2.56 -15.09
CA ILE A 287 3.65 -3.17 -16.34
C ILE A 287 3.19 -4.62 -16.33
N LYS A 288 2.70 -5.09 -17.48
CA LYS A 288 2.56 -6.51 -17.80
C LYS A 288 3.94 -7.18 -17.78
N ALA A 289 4.60 -7.20 -16.62
CA ALA A 289 5.94 -7.72 -16.45
C ALA A 289 5.89 -9.22 -16.74
N THR A 290 6.62 -9.61 -17.77
CA THR A 290 6.89 -10.99 -18.10
C THR A 290 7.54 -11.68 -16.91
N ASN A 291 7.43 -13.00 -16.82
CA ASN A 291 8.05 -13.74 -15.72
C ASN A 291 9.57 -13.49 -15.61
N LYS A 292 10.23 -13.16 -16.73
CA LYS A 292 11.66 -12.81 -16.76
C LYS A 292 11.94 -11.50 -16.02
N GLU A 293 11.11 -10.48 -16.25
CA GLU A 293 11.21 -9.21 -15.54
C GLU A 293 10.92 -9.37 -14.04
N LYS A 294 10.03 -10.30 -13.67
CA LYS A 294 9.75 -10.62 -12.26
C LYS A 294 10.93 -11.30 -11.55
N GLY A 295 11.70 -12.13 -12.26
CA GLY A 295 12.94 -12.72 -11.76
C GLY A 295 13.99 -11.64 -11.44
N ILE A 296 14.29 -10.78 -12.42
CA ILE A 296 15.24 -9.65 -12.26
C ILE A 296 14.78 -8.69 -11.15
N PHE A 297 13.48 -8.43 -11.07
CA PHE A 297 12.92 -7.61 -10.00
C PHE A 297 13.18 -8.21 -8.61
N GLY A 298 12.95 -9.50 -8.43
CA GLY A 298 13.22 -10.19 -7.17
C GLY A 298 14.69 -10.04 -6.75
N GLU A 299 15.60 -10.28 -7.68
CA GLU A 299 17.04 -10.13 -7.52
C GLU A 299 17.47 -8.72 -7.06
N ILE A 300 16.95 -7.66 -7.70
CA ILE A 300 17.25 -6.27 -7.31
C ILE A 300 16.78 -5.97 -5.88
N ILE A 301 15.58 -6.44 -5.53
CA ILE A 301 15.01 -6.23 -4.20
C ILE A 301 15.81 -7.00 -3.14
N SER A 302 16.24 -8.24 -3.42
CA SER A 302 17.08 -9.00 -2.49
C SER A 302 18.46 -8.38 -2.29
N ASP A 303 19.11 -7.89 -3.35
CA ASP A 303 20.43 -7.26 -3.24
C ASP A 303 20.34 -6.01 -2.36
N THR A 304 19.30 -5.19 -2.58
CA THR A 304 19.01 -4.02 -1.74
C THR A 304 18.73 -4.41 -0.29
N PHE A 305 17.97 -5.49 -0.07
CA PHE A 305 17.66 -5.99 1.27
C PHE A 305 18.92 -6.42 2.04
N MET A 306 19.85 -7.09 1.36
CA MET A 306 21.11 -7.57 1.94
C MET A 306 22.05 -6.41 2.22
N GLU A 307 22.24 -5.49 1.26
CA GLU A 307 23.10 -4.31 1.44
C GLU A 307 22.65 -3.44 2.63
N ASN A 308 21.33 -3.24 2.78
CA ASN A 308 20.75 -2.52 3.91
C ASN A 308 21.01 -3.19 5.28
N ARG A 309 21.34 -4.48 5.29
CA ARG A 309 21.67 -5.26 6.50
C ARG A 309 23.17 -5.46 6.67
N GLN A 310 23.97 -4.59 6.05
CA GLN A 310 25.43 -4.60 6.13
C GLN A 310 26.07 -5.87 5.55
N PHE A 311 25.42 -6.48 4.57
CA PHE A 311 26.00 -7.52 3.73
C PHE A 311 26.56 -6.90 2.46
N LYS A 312 27.82 -7.19 2.15
CA LYS A 312 28.50 -6.64 0.97
C LYS A 312 28.49 -7.66 -0.15
N ASN A 313 27.86 -7.30 -1.28
CA ASN A 313 27.80 -8.17 -2.46
C ASN A 313 29.21 -8.39 -3.04
N MET A 314 29.61 -9.66 -3.14
CA MET A 314 30.92 -10.11 -3.61
C MET A 314 30.94 -10.46 -5.10
N LEU A 315 29.78 -10.48 -5.77
CA LEU A 315 29.69 -10.78 -7.19
C LEU A 315 30.41 -9.72 -8.05
N PRO A 316 30.82 -10.06 -9.29
CA PRO A 316 31.41 -9.12 -10.24
C PRO A 316 30.55 -7.87 -10.50
N GLU A 317 31.18 -6.74 -10.88
CA GLU A 317 30.48 -5.46 -11.12
C GLU A 317 29.30 -5.55 -12.09
N ASP A 318 29.47 -6.30 -13.17
CA ASP A 318 28.45 -6.52 -14.19
C ASP A 318 27.31 -7.45 -13.73
N ARG A 319 27.41 -8.02 -12.52
CA ARG A 319 26.37 -8.78 -11.82
C ARG A 319 25.76 -8.04 -10.63
N ARG A 320 26.40 -6.98 -10.14
CA ARG A 320 25.92 -6.16 -9.01
C ARG A 320 24.93 -5.08 -9.45
N VAL A 321 25.15 -4.47 -10.62
CA VAL A 321 24.27 -3.41 -11.14
C VAL A 321 23.29 -4.02 -12.14
N ARG A 322 22.10 -4.39 -11.67
CA ARG A 322 21.04 -5.00 -12.48
C ARG A 322 20.04 -3.94 -12.92
N LYS A 323 19.73 -3.92 -14.21
CA LYS A 323 18.67 -3.10 -14.81
C LYS A 323 17.57 -3.99 -15.32
N MET A 324 16.35 -3.48 -15.30
CA MET A 324 15.17 -4.24 -15.72
C MET A 324 15.13 -4.50 -17.23
N THR A 325 15.97 -3.81 -18.00
CA THR A 325 16.21 -4.05 -19.43
C THR A 325 17.28 -5.11 -19.71
N ASP A 326 17.96 -5.62 -18.68
CA ASP A 326 18.98 -6.63 -18.85
C ASP A 326 18.37 -7.97 -19.25
N LYS A 327 19.10 -8.72 -20.09
CA LYS A 327 18.69 -10.09 -20.41
C LYS A 327 18.95 -11.00 -19.21
N PRO A 328 17.99 -11.82 -18.77
CA PRO A 328 18.23 -12.82 -17.74
C PRO A 328 19.41 -13.69 -18.16
N ARG A 329 20.44 -13.73 -17.32
CA ARG A 329 21.71 -14.39 -17.66
C ARG A 329 21.68 -15.91 -17.42
N GLY A 330 20.53 -16.45 -17.02
CA GLY A 330 20.30 -17.86 -16.77
C GLY A 330 20.85 -18.31 -15.42
N ARG A 331 20.70 -19.61 -15.15
CA ARG A 331 20.81 -20.26 -13.82
C ARG A 331 22.16 -20.07 -13.12
N GLY A 332 22.29 -18.98 -12.37
CA GLY A 332 23.43 -18.65 -11.52
C GLY A 332 23.06 -18.60 -10.03
N ILE A 333 24.03 -18.31 -9.17
CA ILE A 333 23.75 -17.88 -7.78
C ILE A 333 23.29 -16.43 -7.81
N ASP A 334 22.19 -16.10 -7.15
CA ASP A 334 21.63 -14.74 -7.16
C ASP A 334 22.49 -13.76 -6.37
N GLY A 335 23.05 -14.18 -5.23
CA GLY A 335 23.92 -13.34 -4.41
C GLY A 335 24.94 -14.14 -3.59
N ILE A 336 26.15 -13.57 -3.47
CA ILE A 336 27.20 -14.02 -2.55
C ILE A 336 27.61 -12.79 -1.74
N TYR A 337 27.50 -12.88 -0.42
CA TYR A 337 27.66 -11.73 0.47
C TYR A 337 28.67 -11.98 1.58
N GLU A 338 29.50 -10.97 1.83
CA GLU A 338 30.33 -10.85 3.02
C GLU A 338 29.53 -10.12 4.10
N ASN A 339 29.33 -10.75 5.26
CA ASN A 339 28.70 -10.11 6.41
C ASN A 339 29.74 -9.20 7.09
N THR A 340 29.46 -7.90 7.14
CA THR A 340 30.37 -6.96 7.79
C THR A 340 30.27 -7.00 9.33
N ASN A 341 29.31 -7.75 9.88
CA ASN A 341 29.14 -8.00 11.32
C ASN A 341 28.88 -9.51 11.61
N PRO A 342 29.90 -10.38 11.49
CA PRO A 342 29.76 -11.83 11.68
C PRO A 342 29.41 -12.22 13.14
N PRO A 343 28.77 -13.39 13.39
CA PRO A 343 28.47 -14.48 12.44
C PRO A 343 27.07 -14.41 11.78
N PRO A 344 26.84 -15.09 10.63
CA PRO A 344 27.83 -15.84 9.84
C PRO A 344 28.74 -14.90 9.05
N PRO A 345 29.97 -15.29 8.67
CA PRO A 345 30.88 -14.45 7.89
C PRO A 345 30.43 -14.28 6.43
N PHE A 346 29.76 -15.28 5.87
CA PHE A 346 29.27 -15.24 4.50
C PHE A 346 27.85 -15.77 4.38
N VAL A 347 27.10 -15.21 3.43
CA VAL A 347 25.74 -15.65 3.08
C VAL A 347 25.64 -15.81 1.57
N VAL A 348 25.09 -16.93 1.14
CA VAL A 348 24.71 -17.20 -0.25
C VAL A 348 23.19 -17.16 -0.33
N THR A 349 22.65 -16.41 -1.30
CA THR A 349 21.21 -16.21 -1.43
C THR A 349 20.66 -16.76 -2.74
N GLU A 350 19.42 -17.19 -2.69
CA GLU A 350 18.55 -17.46 -3.83
C GLU A 350 17.23 -16.74 -3.60
N THR A 351 16.73 -16.04 -4.61
CA THR A 351 15.55 -15.18 -4.53
C THR A 351 14.48 -15.65 -5.50
N LYS A 352 13.27 -15.89 -4.98
CA LYS A 352 12.11 -16.25 -5.80
C LYS A 352 11.02 -15.20 -5.71
N TYR A 353 10.43 -14.88 -6.86
CA TYR A 353 9.26 -14.02 -6.91
C TYR A 353 7.99 -14.86 -6.76
N ARG A 354 7.19 -14.63 -5.71
CA ARG A 354 5.91 -15.31 -5.48
C ARG A 354 4.78 -14.55 -6.16
N THR A 355 4.01 -15.28 -6.97
CA THR A 355 2.79 -14.76 -7.61
C THR A 355 1.56 -14.91 -6.70
N ASP A 356 0.53 -14.11 -6.97
CA ASP A 356 -0.78 -14.17 -6.31
C ASP A 356 -1.45 -15.55 -6.42
N THR A 357 -1.08 -16.34 -7.45
CA THR A 357 -1.54 -17.73 -7.62
C THR A 357 -0.78 -18.77 -6.78
N GLY A 358 0.18 -18.33 -5.95
CA GLY A 358 1.00 -19.20 -5.11
C GLY A 358 2.18 -19.86 -5.82
N LYS A 359 2.39 -19.59 -7.11
CA LYS A 359 3.53 -20.10 -7.88
C LYS A 359 4.77 -19.22 -7.71
N TYR A 360 5.94 -19.84 -7.80
CA TYR A 360 7.23 -19.16 -7.72
C TYR A 360 7.80 -18.96 -9.12
N ILE A 361 8.24 -17.75 -9.41
CA ILE A 361 8.92 -17.38 -10.64
C ILE A 361 10.41 -17.37 -10.37
N ASP A 362 11.13 -18.09 -11.23
CA ASP A 362 12.57 -18.21 -11.25
C ASP A 362 13.23 -17.14 -12.14
N ASP A 363 14.55 -16.99 -12.06
CA ASP A 363 15.37 -16.07 -12.86
C ASP A 363 15.16 -16.27 -14.38
N ASP A 364 14.93 -17.51 -14.80
CA ASP A 364 14.65 -17.93 -16.18
C ASP A 364 13.23 -17.58 -16.65
N GLY A 365 12.38 -17.07 -15.76
CA GLY A 365 10.99 -16.70 -16.01
C GLY A 365 10.03 -17.90 -16.06
N VAL A 366 10.42 -19.07 -15.56
CA VAL A 366 9.54 -20.23 -15.47
C VAL A 366 8.77 -20.20 -14.15
N ALA A 367 7.43 -20.23 -14.23
CA ALA A 367 6.59 -20.41 -13.05
C ALA A 367 6.61 -21.90 -12.63
N LYS A 368 7.00 -22.15 -11.39
CA LYS A 368 7.13 -23.51 -10.82
C LYS A 368 6.29 -23.64 -9.55
N ASP A 369 5.80 -24.85 -9.33
CA ASP A 369 5.09 -25.21 -8.09
C ASP A 369 6.06 -25.56 -6.96
N SER A 370 7.33 -25.85 -7.29
CA SER A 370 8.41 -26.07 -6.32
C SER A 370 9.41 -24.92 -6.32
N VAL A 371 9.86 -24.52 -5.12
CA VAL A 371 10.72 -23.35 -4.91
C VAL A 371 12.17 -23.61 -5.34
N LEU A 372 12.70 -24.80 -5.06
CA LEU A 372 14.06 -25.21 -5.40
C LEU A 372 14.02 -26.50 -6.22
N SER A 373 14.68 -26.51 -7.37
CA SER A 373 14.65 -27.63 -8.32
C SER A 373 16.00 -28.35 -8.45
N LYS A 374 16.00 -29.63 -8.83
CA LYS A 374 17.23 -30.36 -9.15
C LYS A 374 17.69 -30.04 -10.57
N THR A 375 18.91 -29.53 -10.70
CA THR A 375 19.52 -29.22 -11.99
C THR A 375 20.05 -30.48 -12.67
N ARG A 376 20.06 -30.49 -14.02
CA ARG A 376 20.54 -31.64 -14.82
C ARG A 376 22.07 -31.73 -14.92
N GLY A 377 22.79 -30.74 -14.38
CA GLY A 377 24.24 -30.59 -14.54
C GLY A 377 24.65 -30.11 -15.94
N SER A 378 25.88 -29.62 -16.04
CA SER A 378 26.55 -29.21 -17.28
C SER A 378 28.08 -29.32 -17.12
N SER A 379 28.86 -29.01 -18.16
CA SER A 379 30.32 -29.07 -18.07
C SER A 379 30.84 -28.14 -16.97
N GLY A 380 31.48 -28.71 -15.94
CA GLY A 380 31.97 -27.99 -14.76
C GLY A 380 30.95 -27.82 -13.62
N PHE A 381 29.69 -28.26 -13.79
CA PHE A 381 28.64 -28.13 -12.78
C PHE A 381 27.87 -29.47 -12.62
N PRO A 382 27.92 -30.13 -11.45
CA PRO A 382 27.24 -31.40 -11.25
C PRO A 382 25.71 -31.26 -11.22
N ALA A 383 25.02 -32.38 -11.40
CA ALA A 383 23.56 -32.45 -11.28
C ALA A 383 23.12 -32.43 -9.80
N ALA A 384 22.93 -31.23 -9.26
CA ALA A 384 22.63 -31.01 -7.84
C ALA A 384 21.33 -30.21 -7.62
N LYS A 385 20.77 -30.29 -6.41
CA LYS A 385 19.59 -29.51 -6.00
C LYS A 385 20.00 -28.04 -5.84
N GLN A 386 19.19 -27.12 -6.35
CA GLN A 386 19.46 -25.69 -6.17
C GLN A 386 19.62 -25.37 -4.68
N MET A 387 20.63 -24.56 -4.36
CA MET A 387 21.06 -24.20 -3.00
C MET A 387 21.67 -25.31 -2.13
N SER A 388 22.01 -26.49 -2.67
CA SER A 388 22.85 -27.46 -1.95
C SER A 388 24.33 -27.18 -2.17
N ASP A 389 25.23 -27.71 -1.34
CA ASP A 389 26.68 -27.43 -1.44
C ASP A 389 27.27 -27.90 -2.76
N GLU A 390 26.86 -29.10 -3.21
CA GLU A 390 27.20 -29.63 -4.54
C GLU A 390 26.80 -28.69 -5.68
N TRP A 391 25.79 -27.84 -5.47
CA TRP A 391 25.32 -26.85 -6.45
C TRP A 391 26.00 -25.50 -6.27
N ILE A 392 26.20 -25.05 -5.02
CA ILE A 392 26.72 -23.73 -4.65
C ILE A 392 28.23 -23.64 -4.89
N GLU A 393 29.03 -24.57 -4.36
CA GLU A 393 30.48 -24.39 -4.36
C GLU A 393 31.11 -24.27 -5.76
N PRO A 394 30.71 -25.08 -6.78
CA PRO A 394 31.25 -24.90 -8.12
C PRO A 394 30.88 -23.55 -8.73
N ARG A 395 29.74 -22.97 -8.32
CA ARG A 395 29.29 -21.64 -8.77
C ARG A 395 30.02 -20.53 -8.04
N ILE A 396 30.28 -20.64 -6.73
CA ILE A 396 31.16 -19.69 -6.04
C ILE A 396 32.53 -19.61 -6.73
N ARG A 397 33.12 -20.77 -7.07
CA ARG A 397 34.41 -20.84 -7.79
C ARG A 397 34.37 -20.27 -9.22
N ALA A 398 33.20 -20.26 -9.85
CA ALA A 398 33.00 -19.68 -11.17
C ALA A 398 32.80 -18.15 -11.13
N GLU A 399 32.23 -17.63 -10.05
CA GLU A 399 31.85 -16.22 -9.90
C GLU A 399 32.93 -15.37 -9.21
N LEU A 400 33.69 -15.97 -8.29
CA LEU A 400 34.74 -15.29 -7.54
C LEU A 400 36.13 -15.67 -8.03
N ASN A 401 37.11 -14.82 -7.73
CA ASN A 401 38.51 -15.22 -7.92
C ASN A 401 38.87 -16.37 -6.96
N PRO A 402 39.87 -17.22 -7.31
CA PRO A 402 40.16 -18.45 -6.57
C PRO A 402 40.39 -18.24 -5.07
N ARG A 403 41.07 -17.15 -4.69
CA ARG A 403 41.38 -16.88 -3.28
C ARG A 403 40.11 -16.57 -2.47
N LYS A 404 39.23 -15.72 -3.00
CA LYS A 404 37.96 -15.38 -2.34
C LYS A 404 36.98 -16.54 -2.35
N ALA A 405 37.00 -17.37 -3.41
CA ALA A 405 36.14 -18.53 -3.49
C ALA A 405 36.44 -19.52 -2.36
N GLU A 406 37.71 -19.88 -2.15
CA GLU A 406 38.09 -20.77 -1.06
C GLU A 406 37.89 -20.10 0.31
N GLU A 407 38.09 -18.78 0.43
CA GLU A 407 37.77 -18.05 1.67
C GLU A 407 36.30 -18.21 2.09
N VAL A 408 35.37 -18.10 1.15
CA VAL A 408 33.93 -18.29 1.43
C VAL A 408 33.62 -19.75 1.78
N ILE A 409 34.22 -20.70 1.06
CA ILE A 409 33.94 -22.13 1.22
C ILE A 409 34.52 -22.66 2.55
N ASP A 410 35.73 -22.24 2.91
CA ASP A 410 36.43 -22.70 4.11
C ASP A 410 35.94 -22.03 5.40
N SER A 411 35.35 -20.82 5.32
CA SER A 411 34.95 -20.03 6.50
C SER A 411 33.53 -20.31 7.03
N GLU A 412 32.84 -21.30 6.47
CA GLU A 412 31.42 -21.62 6.75
C GLU A 412 30.47 -20.48 6.34
N TYR A 413 29.53 -20.77 5.44
CA TYR A 413 28.54 -19.80 4.93
C TYR A 413 27.12 -20.27 5.18
N GLU A 414 26.19 -19.31 5.35
CA GLU A 414 24.76 -19.60 5.40
C GLU A 414 24.10 -19.55 4.02
N ARG A 415 22.99 -20.27 3.89
CA ARG A 415 22.21 -20.40 2.65
C ARG A 415 20.82 -19.85 2.90
N TRP A 416 20.48 -18.75 2.25
CA TRP A 416 19.20 -18.08 2.46
C TRP A 416 18.34 -18.14 1.21
N LEU A 417 17.12 -18.62 1.37
CA LEU A 417 16.07 -18.52 0.37
C LEU A 417 15.20 -17.31 0.70
N MET A 418 15.16 -16.35 -0.21
CA MET A 418 14.41 -15.11 -0.07
C MET A 418 13.17 -15.14 -0.96
N ILE A 419 12.01 -14.76 -0.42
CA ILE A 419 10.77 -14.65 -1.17
C ILE A 419 10.41 -13.18 -1.32
N VAL A 420 10.30 -12.73 -2.55
CA VAL A 420 9.81 -11.40 -2.91
C VAL A 420 8.41 -11.54 -3.50
N ASP A 421 7.52 -10.60 -3.23
CA ASP A 421 6.17 -10.59 -3.82
C ASP A 421 5.89 -9.30 -4.60
N ASP A 422 4.63 -9.14 -5.01
CA ASP A 422 4.16 -7.98 -5.75
C ASP A 422 4.12 -6.68 -4.93
N SER A 423 4.53 -6.72 -3.66
CA SER A 423 4.76 -5.55 -2.84
C SER A 423 6.13 -4.92 -3.05
N GLY A 424 7.06 -5.60 -3.71
CA GLY A 424 8.43 -5.11 -3.85
C GLY A 424 9.25 -5.21 -2.57
N HIS A 425 8.86 -6.09 -1.65
CA HIS A 425 9.61 -6.37 -0.43
C HIS A 425 9.96 -7.86 -0.34
N VAL A 426 11.02 -8.15 0.39
CA VAL A 426 11.31 -9.50 0.86
C VAL A 426 10.32 -9.82 1.98
N ILE A 427 9.41 -10.76 1.71
CA ILE A 427 8.35 -11.17 2.64
C ILE A 427 8.71 -12.39 3.50
N ASN A 428 9.75 -13.13 3.10
CA ASN A 428 10.27 -14.27 3.87
C ASN A 428 11.75 -14.47 3.55
N VAL A 429 12.54 -14.80 4.57
CA VAL A 429 13.91 -15.31 4.45
C VAL A 429 13.99 -16.62 5.22
N THR A 430 14.35 -17.70 4.54
CA THR A 430 14.46 -19.05 5.12
C THR A 430 15.89 -19.55 5.05
N LYS A 431 16.44 -20.00 6.18
CA LYS A 431 17.76 -20.63 6.23
C LYS A 431 17.68 -22.08 5.76
N LEU A 432 18.66 -22.49 4.98
CA LEU A 432 18.77 -23.83 4.40
C LEU A 432 20.00 -24.59 4.94
N ASP A 433 19.87 -25.92 5.03
CA ASP A 433 21.00 -26.83 5.29
C ASP A 433 21.85 -27.07 4.02
N ASP A 434 22.93 -27.86 4.16
CA ASP A 434 23.85 -28.29 3.09
C ASP A 434 23.17 -29.03 1.92
N LYS A 435 21.95 -29.54 2.15
CA LYS A 435 21.10 -30.28 1.19
C LYS A 435 19.91 -29.45 0.70
N ALA A 436 19.92 -28.14 0.96
CA ALA A 436 18.87 -27.20 0.59
C ALA A 436 17.50 -27.52 1.20
N ASN A 437 17.45 -28.09 2.40
CA ASN A 437 16.21 -28.26 3.16
C ASN A 437 16.05 -27.06 4.10
N SER A 438 14.82 -26.58 4.23
CA SER A 438 14.47 -25.50 5.15
C SER A 438 14.74 -25.94 6.59
N VAL A 439 15.52 -25.14 7.30
CA VAL A 439 15.87 -25.37 8.71
C VAL A 439 14.99 -24.49 9.59
N GLU A 440 15.01 -23.19 9.37
CA GLU A 440 14.27 -22.19 10.16
C GLU A 440 14.00 -20.92 9.34
N GLU A 441 12.99 -20.16 9.73
CA GLU A 441 12.78 -18.80 9.21
C GLU A 441 13.75 -17.85 9.91
N VAL A 442 14.42 -17.00 9.13
CA VAL A 442 15.34 -16.00 9.63
C VAL A 442 14.54 -14.75 9.98
N ILE A 443 14.40 -14.47 11.27
CA ILE A 443 13.78 -13.24 11.76
C ILE A 443 14.88 -12.16 11.73
N LEU A 444 14.88 -11.32 10.68
CA LEU A 444 15.89 -10.30 10.41
C LEU A 444 15.44 -8.87 10.68
#